data_AF-A0A2R6HFU0-F1
#
_entry.id   AF-A0A2R6HFU0-F1
#
_cell.length_a   1.000
_cell.length_b   1.000
_cell.length_c   1.000
_cell.angle_alpha   90.00
_cell.angle_beta   90.00
_cell.angle_gamma   90.00
#
_symmetry.space_group_name_H-M   'P 1'
#
loop_
_entity.id
_entity.type
_entity.pdbx_description
1 polymer ?
#
loop_
_entity_poly.entity_id
_entity_poly.type
_entity_poly.pdbx_seq_one_letter_code
_entity_poly.pdbx_strand_id
1 'polypeptide(L)'
;MEIAPGLYALPQIVKPITVNRDRSTIHPAAVETRQGLLLLDTTYPDEFEKLVDSLAEIGWRPADVTGIVLTHQDIDHAGATAAAVEHTGTTVYTHERCAPHVDGRLPRTKNVGNEPYPTTPVDVELVDREDS
;
A
#
# COMPACT_ATOMS: atom_id res chain seq x y z
N MET A 1 3.47 15.22 -2.87
CA MET A 1 3.34 16.32 -3.88
C MET A 1 2.09 16.11 -4.71
N GLU A 2 1.35 17.17 -5.06
CA GLU A 2 0.26 17.07 -6.04
C GLU A 2 0.83 17.03 -7.46
N ILE A 3 0.45 16.01 -8.23
CA ILE A 3 0.94 15.81 -9.62
C ILE A 3 -0.14 16.08 -10.67
N ALA A 4 -1.41 16.03 -10.27
CA ALA A 4 -2.57 16.49 -11.00
C ALA A 4 -3.67 16.84 -9.97
N PRO A 5 -4.70 17.63 -10.31
CA PRO A 5 -5.75 18.00 -9.36
C PRO A 5 -6.33 16.80 -8.59
N GLY A 6 -6.12 16.77 -7.28
CA GLY A 6 -6.57 15.69 -6.39
C GLY A 6 -5.80 14.36 -6.53
N LEU A 7 -4.66 14.34 -7.23
CA LEU A 7 -3.77 13.19 -7.35
C LEU A 7 -2.40 13.54 -6.77
N TYR A 8 -1.98 12.77 -5.79
CA TYR A 8 -0.74 12.97 -5.06
C TYR A 8 0.24 11.82 -5.27
N ALA A 9 1.51 12.16 -5.47
CA ALA A 9 2.62 11.23 -5.30
C ALA A 9 3.20 11.37 -3.89
N LEU A 10 3.47 10.22 -3.25
CA LEU A 10 4.02 10.11 -1.90
C LEU A 10 5.41 9.44 -1.95
N PRO A 11 6.43 10.06 -2.57
CA PRO A 11 7.73 9.42 -2.77
C PRO A 11 8.42 9.11 -1.44
N GLN A 12 8.82 7.85 -1.25
CA GLN A 12 9.51 7.43 -0.03
C GLN A 12 10.87 6.82 -0.34
N ILE A 13 11.92 7.40 0.25
CA ILE A 13 13.24 6.79 0.21
C ILE A 13 13.26 5.66 1.25
N VAL A 14 13.34 4.43 0.76
CA VAL A 14 13.35 3.22 1.59
C VAL A 14 14.78 2.74 1.84
N LYS A 15 14.98 2.00 2.94
CA LYS A 15 16.28 1.44 3.27
C LYS A 15 16.65 0.33 2.27
N PRO A 16 17.95 0.13 1.97
CA PRO A 16 18.39 -1.01 1.19
C PRO A 16 17.96 -2.33 1.84
N ILE A 17 17.25 -3.19 1.09
CA ILE A 17 16.92 -4.56 1.55
C ILE A 17 18.18 -5.44 1.61
N THR A 18 19.18 -5.14 0.78
CA THR A 18 20.43 -5.92 0.67
C THR A 18 21.64 -4.99 0.64
N VAL A 19 22.77 -5.45 1.18
CA VAL A 19 24.04 -4.70 1.33
C VAL A 19 24.56 -4.09 0.01
N ASN A 20 24.14 -4.60 -1.15
CA ASN A 20 24.57 -4.16 -2.48
C ASN A 20 23.50 -3.42 -3.31
N ARG A 21 22.38 -2.96 -2.71
CA ARG A 21 21.43 -2.10 -3.41
C ARG A 21 21.53 -0.67 -2.91
N ASP A 22 21.52 0.26 -3.85
CA ASP A 22 21.33 1.68 -3.54
C ASP A 22 19.95 1.91 -2.91
N ARG A 23 19.80 3.05 -2.22
CA ARG A 23 18.49 3.50 -1.73
C ARG A 23 17.55 3.59 -2.92
N SER A 24 16.45 2.85 -2.87
CA SER A 24 15.36 2.98 -3.84
C SER A 24 14.32 3.95 -3.34
N THR A 25 13.62 4.58 -4.27
CA THR A 25 12.42 5.34 -3.98
C THR A 25 11.23 4.53 -4.44
N ILE A 26 10.25 4.32 -3.57
CA ILE A 26 8.93 3.81 -3.96
C ILE A 26 7.96 4.98 -4.07
N HIS A 27 6.90 4.80 -4.86
CA HIS A 27 5.95 5.86 -5.17
C HIS A 27 4.51 5.41 -4.90
N PRO A 28 4.12 5.23 -3.62
CA PRO A 28 2.71 5.23 -3.26
C PRO A 28 2.06 6.51 -3.78
N ALA A 29 0.80 6.41 -4.16
CA ALA A 29 0.04 7.53 -4.64
C ALA A 29 -1.26 7.64 -3.85
N ALA A 30 -1.91 8.79 -3.92
CA ALA A 30 -3.20 8.99 -3.29
C ALA A 30 -4.12 9.80 -4.19
N VAL A 31 -5.40 9.46 -4.20
CA VAL A 31 -6.43 10.14 -4.98
C VAL A 31 -7.51 10.66 -4.04
N GLU A 32 -7.83 11.94 -4.15
CA GLU A 32 -8.97 12.50 -3.45
C GLU A 32 -10.27 11.95 -4.00
N THR A 33 -11.17 11.60 -3.09
CA THR A 33 -12.54 11.22 -3.39
C THR A 33 -13.48 12.11 -2.61
N ARG A 34 -14.79 11.97 -2.85
CA ARG A 34 -15.80 12.68 -2.05
C ARG A 34 -15.88 12.18 -0.61
N GLN A 35 -15.39 10.97 -0.34
CA GLN A 35 -15.47 10.32 0.95
C GLN A 35 -14.19 10.49 1.79
N GLY A 36 -13.10 10.92 1.17
CA GLY A 36 -11.77 10.99 1.77
C GLY A 36 -10.72 10.56 0.76
N LEU A 37 -9.59 10.07 1.24
CA LEU A 37 -8.46 9.71 0.41
C LEU A 37 -8.48 8.22 0.05
N LEU A 38 -8.22 7.90 -1.21
CA LEU A 38 -7.93 6.54 -1.67
C LEU A 38 -6.42 6.40 -1.84
N LEU A 39 -5.81 5.53 -1.06
CA LEU A 39 -4.38 5.26 -1.16
C LEU A 39 -4.13 4.18 -2.21
N LEU A 40 -3.13 4.38 -3.06
CA LEU A 40 -2.62 3.41 -4.03
C LEU A 40 -1.26 2.93 -3.56
N ASP A 41 -1.19 1.65 -3.21
CA ASP A 41 -0.08 1.01 -2.52
C ASP A 41 0.26 1.65 -1.16
N THR A 42 1.04 0.90 -0.38
CA THR A 42 1.60 1.33 0.90
C THR A 42 3.12 1.32 0.80
N THR A 43 3.83 0.88 1.82
CA THR A 43 5.29 0.84 1.84
C THR A 43 5.75 -0.48 2.45
N TYR A 44 7.01 -0.58 2.83
CA TYR A 44 7.53 -1.72 3.58
C TYR A 44 6.90 -1.81 4.97
N PRO A 45 6.78 -3.02 5.55
CA PRO A 45 6.08 -3.22 6.83
C PRO A 45 6.57 -2.32 7.98
N ASP A 46 7.87 -2.04 8.05
CA ASP A 46 8.47 -1.21 9.11
C ASP A 46 8.56 0.29 8.78
N GLU A 47 7.96 0.71 7.66
CA GLU A 47 8.09 2.07 7.13
C GLU A 47 6.74 2.82 7.14
N PHE A 48 5.72 2.31 7.82
CA PHE A 48 4.39 2.95 7.90
C PHE A 48 4.44 4.42 8.35
N GLU A 49 5.30 4.77 9.30
CA GLU A 49 5.47 6.18 9.73
C GLU A 49 5.90 7.11 8.59
N LYS A 50 6.68 6.63 7.61
CA LYS A 50 7.00 7.44 6.42
C LYS A 50 5.75 7.76 5.61
N LEU A 51 4.78 6.85 5.58
CA LEU A 51 3.51 7.06 4.89
C LEU A 51 2.67 8.09 5.64
N VAL A 52 2.65 8.03 6.97
CA VAL A 52 2.03 9.05 7.81
C VAL A 52 2.64 10.43 7.54
N ASP A 53 3.98 10.53 7.53
CA ASP A 53 4.69 11.78 7.22
C ASP A 53 4.34 12.30 5.83
N SER A 54 4.33 11.41 4.82
CA SER A 54 4.01 11.78 3.44
C SER A 54 2.57 12.26 3.27
N LEU A 55 1.61 11.68 4.00
CA LEU A 55 0.22 12.14 4.04
C LEU A 55 0.12 13.52 4.71
N ALA A 56 0.83 13.73 5.82
CA ALA A 56 0.85 15.01 6.51
C ALA A 56 1.41 16.14 5.64
N GLU A 57 2.44 15.86 4.84
CA GLU A 57 3.01 16.82 3.88
C GLU A 57 2.01 17.32 2.83
N ILE A 58 1.01 16.51 2.49
CA ILE A 58 -0.06 16.88 1.55
C ILE A 58 -1.35 17.34 2.28
N GLY A 59 -1.28 17.55 3.60
CA GLY A 59 -2.40 18.06 4.41
C GLY A 59 -3.45 17.02 4.81
N TRP A 60 -3.15 15.73 4.63
CA TRP A 60 -4.05 14.61 4.95
C TRP A 60 -3.57 13.85 6.19
N ARG A 61 -4.49 13.18 6.88
CA ARG A 61 -4.16 12.31 8.02
C ARG A 61 -4.47 10.86 7.67
N PRO A 62 -3.85 9.88 8.35
CA PRO A 62 -4.21 8.47 8.16
C PRO A 62 -5.71 8.21 8.30
N ALA A 63 -6.36 8.84 9.29
CA ALA A 63 -7.81 8.72 9.53
C ALA A 63 -8.69 9.22 8.38
N ASP A 64 -8.14 9.97 7.43
CA ASP A 64 -8.87 10.45 6.25
C ASP A 64 -8.78 9.44 5.08
N VAL A 65 -7.99 8.36 5.21
CA VAL A 65 -7.86 7.29 4.21
C VAL A 65 -9.05 6.33 4.32
N THR A 66 -9.83 6.26 3.24
CA THR A 66 -11.09 5.49 3.16
C THR A 66 -10.99 4.22 2.33
N GLY A 67 -9.90 4.05 1.59
CA GLY A 67 -9.53 2.75 1.03
C GLY A 67 -8.04 2.67 0.69
N ILE A 68 -7.57 1.44 0.52
CA ILE A 68 -6.26 1.12 -0.03
C ILE A 68 -6.45 0.22 -1.25
N VAL A 69 -5.95 0.63 -2.40
CA VAL A 69 -5.87 -0.19 -3.61
C VAL A 69 -4.43 -0.65 -3.78
N LEU A 70 -4.19 -1.96 -3.69
CA LEU A 70 -2.88 -2.53 -3.95
C LEU A 70 -2.75 -2.88 -5.43
N THR A 71 -1.72 -2.33 -6.08
CA THR A 71 -1.37 -2.62 -7.47
C THR A 71 -0.89 -4.05 -7.63
N HIS A 72 -0.14 -4.56 -6.65
CA HIS A 72 0.29 -5.95 -6.53
C HIS A 72 0.75 -6.29 -5.11
N GLN A 73 0.99 -7.57 -4.84
CA GLN A 73 1.24 -8.14 -3.51
C GLN A 73 2.69 -8.06 -3.01
N ASP A 74 3.60 -7.39 -3.73
CA ASP A 74 5.00 -7.38 -3.32
C ASP A 74 5.21 -6.51 -2.07
N ILE A 75 6.18 -6.89 -1.25
CA ILE A 75 6.41 -6.30 0.08
C ILE A 75 6.62 -4.78 0.07
N ASP A 76 7.15 -4.23 -1.00
CA ASP A 76 7.41 -2.80 -1.16
C ASP A 76 6.16 -1.98 -1.49
N HIS A 77 5.07 -2.66 -1.85
CA HIS A 77 3.75 -2.10 -2.16
C HIS A 77 2.71 -2.49 -1.11
N ALA A 78 2.68 -3.74 -0.68
CA ALA A 78 1.68 -4.26 0.26
C ALA A 78 2.16 -4.35 1.71
N GLY A 79 3.44 -4.10 1.98
CA GLY A 79 4.08 -4.40 3.26
C GLY A 79 3.46 -3.73 4.48
N ALA A 80 3.13 -2.45 4.39
CA ALA A 80 2.56 -1.66 5.48
C ALA A 80 1.02 -1.68 5.50
N THR A 81 0.36 -2.50 4.67
CA THR A 81 -1.10 -2.51 4.56
C THR A 81 -1.76 -2.90 5.88
N ALA A 82 -1.22 -3.88 6.61
CA ALA A 82 -1.75 -4.28 7.91
C ALA A 82 -1.70 -3.13 8.93
N ALA A 83 -0.56 -2.42 9.02
CA ALA A 83 -0.41 -1.25 9.88
C ALA A 83 -1.36 -0.12 9.47
N ALA A 84 -1.48 0.13 8.16
CA ALA A 84 -2.42 1.13 7.65
C ALA A 84 -3.87 0.79 8.02
N VAL A 85 -4.30 -0.47 7.86
CA VAL A 85 -5.64 -0.93 8.25
C VAL A 85 -5.85 -0.79 9.76
N GLU A 86 -4.87 -1.15 10.59
CA GLU A 86 -4.97 -1.01 12.06
C GLU A 86 -5.23 0.46 12.48
N HIS A 87 -4.60 1.41 11.81
CA HIS A 87 -4.73 2.84 12.15
C HIS A 87 -5.98 3.51 11.55
N THR A 88 -6.54 2.96 10.48
CA THR A 88 -7.56 3.64 9.66
C THR A 88 -8.90 2.91 9.63
N GLY A 89 -8.93 1.60 9.86
CA GLY A 89 -10.12 0.76 9.65
C GLY A 89 -10.59 0.72 8.20
N THR A 90 -9.69 1.01 7.26
CA THR A 90 -10.00 1.25 5.85
C THR A 90 -10.23 -0.02 5.06
N THR A 91 -10.93 0.08 3.92
CA THR A 91 -11.20 -1.05 3.03
C THR A 91 -10.01 -1.35 2.13
N VAL A 92 -9.61 -2.63 2.04
CA VAL A 92 -8.52 -3.09 1.17
C VAL A 92 -9.08 -3.69 -0.12
N TYR A 93 -8.61 -3.17 -1.24
CA TYR A 93 -8.92 -3.61 -2.60
C TYR A 93 -7.65 -4.13 -3.26
N THR A 94 -7.72 -5.28 -3.92
CA THR A 94 -6.63 -5.73 -4.80
C THR A 94 -7.14 -6.71 -5.84
N HIS A 95 -6.35 -6.97 -6.87
CA HIS A 95 -6.67 -7.98 -7.88
C HIS A 95 -6.85 -9.36 -7.24
N GLU A 96 -7.82 -10.17 -7.71
CA GLU A 96 -8.14 -11.50 -7.17
C GLU A 96 -6.91 -12.43 -7.06
N ARG A 97 -5.97 -12.32 -8.00
CA ARG A 97 -4.70 -13.10 -7.99
C ARG A 97 -3.70 -12.63 -6.93
N CYS A 98 -3.79 -11.38 -6.50
CA CYS A 98 -2.94 -10.81 -5.45
C CYS A 98 -3.51 -11.09 -4.07
N ALA A 99 -4.85 -11.09 -3.95
CA ALA A 99 -5.55 -11.16 -2.67
C ALA A 99 -5.12 -12.35 -1.78
N PRO A 100 -4.98 -13.59 -2.29
CA PRO A 100 -4.55 -14.71 -1.47
C PRO A 100 -3.17 -14.53 -0.83
N HIS A 101 -2.28 -13.77 -1.45
CA HIS A 101 -0.97 -13.50 -0.89
C HIS A 101 -1.05 -12.45 0.23
N VAL A 102 -1.89 -11.44 0.07
CA VAL A 102 -2.07 -10.34 1.02
C VAL A 102 -2.78 -10.79 2.30
N ASP A 103 -3.83 -11.62 2.17
CA ASP A 103 -4.60 -12.13 3.32
C ASP A 103 -4.09 -13.44 3.91
N GLY A 104 -3.04 -14.02 3.32
CA GLY A 104 -2.36 -15.18 3.84
C GLY A 104 -2.91 -16.54 3.41
N ARG A 105 -3.90 -16.60 2.50
CA ARG A 105 -4.32 -17.86 1.86
C ARG A 105 -3.18 -18.52 1.07
N LEU A 106 -2.23 -17.74 0.54
CA LEU A 106 -1.03 -18.18 -0.16
C LEU A 106 0.24 -17.51 0.41
N PRO A 107 1.43 -18.14 0.27
CA PRO A 107 2.68 -17.54 0.71
C PRO A 107 3.00 -16.26 -0.08
N ARG A 108 3.44 -15.18 0.56
CA ARG A 108 3.88 -13.97 -0.14
C ARG A 108 5.14 -14.24 -0.95
N THR A 109 5.13 -13.81 -2.21
CA THR A 109 6.13 -14.15 -3.24
C THR A 109 7.44 -13.38 -3.10
N LYS A 110 7.42 -12.14 -2.59
CA LYS A 110 8.61 -11.35 -2.29
C LYS A 110 8.61 -10.95 -0.82
N ASN A 111 9.70 -11.24 -0.12
CA ASN A 111 9.89 -10.99 1.31
C ASN A 111 11.23 -10.29 1.55
N VAL A 112 11.35 -9.56 2.66
CA VAL A 112 12.63 -9.08 3.19
C VAL A 112 13.23 -10.23 4.00
N GLY A 113 14.30 -10.85 3.49
CA GLY A 113 14.85 -12.06 4.10
C GLY A 113 13.86 -13.23 4.03
N ASN A 114 13.70 -13.96 5.14
CA ASN A 114 12.81 -15.12 5.24
C ASN A 114 11.45 -14.80 5.85
N GLU A 115 11.18 -13.55 6.26
CA GLU A 115 9.98 -13.23 7.03
C GLU A 115 8.87 -12.64 6.14
N PRO A 116 7.64 -13.22 6.20
CA PRO A 116 6.42 -12.56 5.74
C PRO A 116 6.30 -11.10 6.22
N TYR A 117 5.84 -10.19 5.35
CA TYR A 117 5.14 -9.02 5.88
C TYR A 117 3.78 -9.46 6.50
N PRO A 118 3.24 -8.73 7.49
CA PRO A 118 1.99 -9.09 8.14
C PRO A 118 0.81 -9.15 7.16
N THR A 119 -0.02 -10.19 7.29
CA THR A 119 -1.22 -10.36 6.46
C THR A 119 -2.32 -9.42 6.92
N THR A 120 -3.20 -9.03 6.00
CA THR A 120 -4.41 -8.28 6.32
C THR A 120 -5.57 -8.76 5.45
N PRO A 121 -6.83 -8.74 5.94
CA PRO A 121 -7.98 -9.07 5.11
C PRO A 121 -8.01 -8.22 3.84
N VAL A 122 -8.37 -8.86 2.73
CA VAL A 122 -8.79 -8.17 1.52
C VAL A 122 -10.30 -8.15 1.51
N ASP A 123 -10.89 -6.96 1.56
CA ASP A 123 -12.34 -6.79 1.63
C ASP A 123 -13.00 -6.94 0.26
N VAL A 124 -12.30 -6.49 -0.80
CA VAL A 124 -12.81 -6.51 -2.18
C VAL A 124 -11.74 -7.02 -3.13
N GLU A 125 -12.03 -8.15 -3.77
CA GLU A 125 -11.23 -8.68 -4.87
C GLU A 125 -11.69 -8.07 -6.20
N LEU A 126 -10.77 -7.42 -6.90
CA LEU A 126 -10.98 -6.90 -8.24
C LEU A 126 -10.79 -8.05 -9.24
N VAL A 127 -11.91 -8.53 -9.79
CA VAL A 127 -11.94 -9.65 -10.72
C VAL A 127 -11.79 -9.18 -12.16
N ASP A 128 -11.06 -9.95 -12.97
CA ASP A 128 -11.13 -9.80 -14.42
C ASP A 128 -12.58 -10.03 -14.84
N ARG A 129 -13.18 -9.11 -15.61
CA ARG A 129 -14.45 -9.45 -16.26
C ARG A 129 -14.14 -10.54 -17.28
N GLU A 130 -14.73 -11.72 -17.13
CA GLU A 130 -14.81 -12.65 -18.25
C GLU A 130 -15.49 -11.90 -19.40
N ASP A 131 -14.80 -11.78 -20.54
CA ASP A 131 -15.35 -11.20 -21.76
C ASP A 131 -16.69 -11.91 -22.04
N SER A 132 -17.77 -11.14 -22.06
CA SER A 132 -19.13 -11.58 -22.38
C SER A 132 -19.28 -11.94 -23.86
#